data_AF-A0A8E2F6D9-F1
#
_entry.id   AF-A0A8E2F6D9-F1
#
_cell.length_a   1.000
_cell.length_b   1.000
_cell.length_c   1.000
_cell.angle_alpha   90.00
_cell.angle_beta   90.00
_cell.angle_gamma   90.00
#
_symmetry.space_group_name_H-M   'P 1'
#
loop_
_entity.id
_entity.type
_entity.pdbx_description
1 polymer ?
#
loop_
_entity_poly.entity_id
_entity_poly.type
_entity_poly.pdbx_seq_one_letter_code
_entity_poly.pdbx_strand_id
1 'polypeptide(L)'
;WYELIASYSGRQLSWEKDKLPAISGLAARVAKSLQSSYCAGLWWDDVATGLLWRRPPGSRLERTRKWRSPTFSWASVDGKVSY
;
A
#
# COMPACT_ATOMS: atom_id res chain seq x y z
N TRP A 1 5.03 -6.81 6.84
CA TRP A 1 4.29 -6.22 5.70
C TRP A 1 4.35 -4.70 5.68
N TYR A 2 4.05 -4.02 6.79
CA TYR A 2 4.02 -2.56 6.85
C TYR A 2 5.36 -1.87 6.57
N GLU A 3 6.47 -2.43 7.04
CA GLU A 3 7.82 -1.93 6.68
C GLU A 3 8.10 -2.02 5.18
N LEU A 4 7.66 -3.12 4.54
CA LEU A 4 7.75 -3.28 3.10
C LEU A 4 6.94 -2.20 2.39
N ILE A 5 5.70 -1.93 2.82
CA ILE A 5 4.90 -0.82 2.28
C ILE A 5 5.60 0.52 2.51
N ALA A 6 6.15 0.78 3.69
CA ALA A 6 6.82 2.05 3.99
C ALA A 6 8.07 2.28 3.11
N SER A 7 8.81 1.21 2.78
CA SER A 7 9.95 1.25 1.86
C SER A 7 9.53 1.34 0.38
N TYR A 8 8.43 0.67 0.01
CA TYR A 8 7.95 0.57 -1.37
C TYR A 8 7.14 1.79 -1.81
N SER A 9 6.28 2.33 -0.95
CA SER A 9 5.30 3.38 -1.27
C SER A 9 5.91 4.66 -1.84
N GLY A 10 7.14 5.00 -1.40
CA GLY A 10 7.90 6.16 -1.86
C GLY A 10 8.72 5.95 -3.13
N ARG A 11 8.64 4.78 -3.77
CA ARG A 11 9.34 4.52 -5.03
C ARG A 11 8.65 5.24 -6.19
N GLN A 12 9.45 5.67 -7.16
CA GLN A 12 8.97 6.27 -8.41
C GLN A 12 8.71 5.14 -9.42
N LEU A 13 7.43 4.86 -9.68
CA LEU A 13 7.03 3.86 -10.66
C LEU A 13 6.92 4.50 -12.04
N SER A 14 7.41 3.81 -13.07
CA SER A 14 7.20 4.25 -14.46
C SER A 14 5.73 4.30 -14.85
N TRP A 15 4.93 3.42 -14.24
CA TRP A 15 3.49 3.32 -14.43
C TRP A 15 2.79 3.34 -13.07
N GLU A 16 2.18 4.48 -12.73
CA GLU A 16 1.51 4.66 -11.43
C GLU A 16 0.47 3.56 -11.16
N LYS A 17 -0.30 3.15 -12.17
CA LYS A 17 -1.33 2.10 -12.07
C LYS A 17 -0.81 0.77 -11.50
N ASP A 18 0.49 0.49 -11.63
CA ASP A 18 1.08 -0.80 -11.27
C ASP A 18 1.50 -0.88 -9.79
N LYS A 19 1.13 0.08 -8.95
CA LYS A 19 1.55 0.10 -7.53
C LYS A 19 1.13 -1.13 -6.71
N LEU A 20 -0.10 -1.61 -6.86
CA LEU A 20 -0.51 -2.87 -6.23
C LEU A 20 -0.08 -4.11 -7.04
N PRO A 21 -0.25 -4.15 -8.38
CA PRO A 21 0.23 -5.26 -9.21
C PRO A 21 1.72 -5.59 -9.01
N ALA A 22 2.60 -4.60 -8.91
CA ALA A 22 4.05 -4.80 -8.80
C ALA A 22 4.47 -5.52 -7.51
N ILE A 23 3.65 -5.51 -6.45
CA ILE A 23 3.92 -6.23 -5.20
C ILE A 23 2.99 -7.43 -4.97
N SER A 24 2.12 -7.74 -5.94
CA SER A 24 1.10 -8.78 -5.82
C SER A 24 1.69 -10.17 -5.56
N GLY A 25 2.87 -10.48 -6.13
CA GLY A 25 3.58 -11.73 -5.87
C GLY A 25 4.04 -11.85 -4.41
N LEU A 26 4.48 -10.75 -3.79
CA LEU A 26 4.84 -10.73 -2.37
C LEU A 26 3.58 -10.82 -1.50
N ALA A 27 2.51 -10.11 -1.87
CA ALA A 27 1.21 -10.23 -1.20
C ALA A 27 0.72 -11.69 -1.22
N ALA A 28 0.78 -12.39 -2.36
CA ALA A 28 0.36 -13.79 -2.45
C ALA A 28 1.18 -14.72 -1.55
N ARG A 29 2.48 -14.48 -1.40
CA ARG A 29 3.33 -15.26 -0.48
C ARG A 29 3.01 -14.98 0.98
N VAL A 30 2.79 -13.71 1.34
CA VAL A 30 2.43 -13.31 2.70
C VAL A 30 1.03 -13.79 3.08
N ALA A 31 0.06 -13.72 2.16
CA ALA A 31 -1.29 -14.23 2.36
C ALA A 31 -1.31 -15.71 2.75
N LYS A 32 -0.49 -16.53 2.09
CA LYS A 32 -0.33 -17.96 2.43
C LYS A 32 0.26 -18.16 3.84
N SER A 33 1.21 -17.31 4.24
CA SER A 33 1.85 -17.39 5.55
C SER A 33 0.96 -16.90 6.68
N LEU A 34 0.17 -15.85 6.44
CA LEU A 34 -0.73 -15.25 7.44
C LEU A 34 -2.10 -15.93 7.47
N GLN A 35 -2.41 -16.78 6.48
CA GLN A 35 -3.76 -17.31 6.25
C GLN A 35 -4.83 -16.22 6.20
N SER A 36 -4.45 -15.03 5.72
CA SER A 36 -5.28 -13.83 5.74
C SER A 36 -5.66 -13.39 4.33
N SER A 37 -6.85 -12.82 4.20
CA SER A 37 -7.33 -12.26 2.94
C SER A 37 -6.67 -10.91 2.67
N TYR A 38 -6.17 -10.74 1.45
CA TYR A 38 -5.56 -9.50 0.98
C TYR A 38 -6.59 -8.62 0.27
N CYS A 39 -6.75 -7.37 0.72
CA CYS A 39 -7.64 -6.40 0.08
C CYS A 39 -6.92 -5.08 -0.14
N ALA A 40 -6.69 -4.73 -1.42
CA ALA A 40 -6.19 -3.42 -1.84
C ALA A 40 -4.97 -2.89 -1.06
N GLY A 41 -3.99 -3.74 -0.71
CA GLY A 41 -2.82 -3.31 0.07
C GLY A 41 -2.89 -3.62 1.56
N LEU A 42 -4.02 -4.10 2.06
CA LEU A 42 -4.31 -4.36 3.47
C LEU A 42 -4.60 -5.84 3.71
N TRP A 43 -4.40 -6.29 4.95
CA TRP A 43 -4.80 -7.61 5.41
C TRP A 43 -6.13 -7.51 6.15
N TRP A 44 -7.07 -8.39 5.86
CA TRP A 44 -8.40 -8.36 6.45
C TRP A 44 -8.34 -8.55 7.98
N ASP A 45 -7.54 -9.51 8.44
CA ASP A 45 -7.42 -9.85 9.86
C ASP A 45 -6.62 -8.82 10.67
N ASP A 46 -5.95 -7.89 9.98
CA ASP A 46 -5.20 -6.78 10.60
C ASP A 46 -5.58 -5.43 9.98
N VAL A 47 -6.84 -5.31 9.55
CA VAL A 47 -7.32 -4.13 8.83
C VAL A 47 -7.26 -2.86 9.68
N ALA A 48 -7.44 -2.99 11.00
CA ALA A 48 -7.35 -1.87 11.92
C ALA A 48 -5.97 -1.20 11.85
N THR A 49 -4.89 -1.98 11.98
CA THR A 49 -3.51 -1.51 11.81
C THR A 49 -3.26 -1.08 10.37
N GLY A 50 -3.79 -1.84 9.41
CA GLY A 50 -3.74 -1.54 7.98
C GLY A 50 -4.26 -0.16 7.60
N LEU A 51 -5.24 0.37 8.35
CA LEU A 51 -5.81 1.70 8.11
C LEU A 51 -5.06 2.84 8.81
N LEU A 52 -4.06 2.55 9.66
CA LEU A 52 -3.28 3.57 10.39
C LEU A 52 -2.17 4.21 9.56
N TRP A 53 -2.07 3.88 8.27
CA TRP A 53 -1.10 4.50 7.39
C TRP A 53 -1.28 6.01 7.35
N ARG A 54 -0.16 6.72 7.35
CA ARG A 54 -0.12 8.18 7.39
C ARG A 54 1.06 8.72 6.59
N ARG A 55 1.03 10.03 6.37
CA ARG A 55 2.16 10.79 5.83
C ARG A 55 3.27 10.91 6.90
N PRO A 56 4.49 10.43 6.64
CA PRO A 56 5.66 10.74 7.45
C PRO A 56 5.88 12.26 7.58
N PRO A 57 6.45 12.74 8.70
CA PRO A 57 6.88 14.14 8.82
C PRO A 57 7.79 14.56 7.66
N GLY A 58 7.55 15.73 7.08
CA GLY A 58 8.37 16.29 5.99
C GLY A 58 8.16 15.65 4.60
N SER A 59 7.36 14.60 4.46
CA SER A 59 7.04 14.04 3.12
C SER A 59 5.81 14.68 2.49
N ARG A 60 5.64 14.51 1.18
CA ARG A 60 4.42 14.88 0.45
C ARG A 60 3.69 13.62 0.01
N LEU A 61 2.36 13.66 0.11
CA LEU A 61 1.46 12.68 -0.49
C LEU A 61 0.59 13.39 -1.51
N GLU A 62 0.49 12.81 -2.70
CA GLU A 62 -0.33 13.35 -3.78
C GLU A 62 -1.41 12.32 -4.15
N ARG A 63 -2.68 12.75 -4.22
CA ARG A 63 -3.74 11.87 -4.71
C ARG A 63 -3.63 11.72 -6.21
N THR A 64 -3.74 10.49 -6.70
CA THR A 64 -3.73 10.23 -8.14
C THR A 64 -5.02 10.79 -8.77
N ARG A 65 -4.90 11.49 -9.92
CA ARG A 65 -6.08 11.96 -10.66
C ARG A 65 -6.85 10.82 -11.32
N LYS A 66 -6.13 9.77 -11.72
CA LYS A 66 -6.70 8.54 -12.27
C LYS A 66 -6.98 7.57 -11.14
N TRP A 67 -8.14 6.93 -11.18
CA TRP A 67 -8.48 5.90 -10.21
C TRP A 67 -7.55 4.69 -10.37
N ARG A 68 -6.95 4.24 -9.27
CA ARG A 68 -6.07 3.06 -9.20
C ARG A 68 -6.44 2.10 -8.07
N SER A 69 -6.94 2.64 -6.97
CA SER A 69 -7.19 1.91 -5.74
C SER A 69 -8.29 2.61 -4.92
N PRO A 70 -9.06 1.87 -4.08
CA PRO A 70 -10.01 2.46 -3.15
C PRO A 70 -9.39 3.53 -2.24
N THR A 71 -10.18 4.50 -1.81
CA THR A 71 -9.71 5.69 -1.07
C THR A 71 -9.11 5.40 0.30
N PHE A 72 -9.45 4.27 0.91
CA PHE A 72 -8.88 3.83 2.20
C PHE A 72 -7.52 3.15 2.06
N SER A 73 -7.12 2.77 0.84
CA SER A 73 -5.83 2.14 0.59
C SER A 73 -4.70 3.18 0.59
N TRP A 74 -3.54 2.82 1.15
CA TRP A 74 -2.31 3.57 0.99
C TRP A 74 -1.87 3.71 -0.47
N ALA A 75 -2.34 2.81 -1.36
CA ALA A 75 -2.10 2.87 -2.79
C ALA A 75 -3.06 3.84 -3.51
N SER A 76 -3.89 4.61 -2.80
CA SER A 76 -4.68 5.70 -3.40
C SER A 76 -3.88 7.01 -3.57
N VAL A 77 -2.68 7.07 -3.00
CA VAL A 77 -1.78 8.23 -3.06
C VAL A 77 -0.41 7.82 -3.58
N ASP A 78 0.34 8.80 -4.08
CA ASP A 78 1.76 8.69 -4.39
C ASP A 78 2.60 9.46 -3.38
N GLY A 79 3.78 8.93 -3.09
CA GLY A 79 4.63 9.34 -1.98
C GLY A 79 4.76 8.30 -0.88
N LYS A 80 5.73 8.52 0.00
CA LYS A 80 6.08 7.61 1.09
C LYS A 80 5.01 7.65 2.18
N VAL A 81 4.53 6.48 2.59
CA VAL A 81 3.67 6.32 3.77
C VAL A 81 4.44 5.68 4.94
N SER A 82 3.92 5.85 6.15
CA SER A 82 4.38 5.17 7.38
C SER A 82 3.19 4.61 8.15
N TYR A 83 3.43 3.61 9.00
CA TYR A 83 2.48 3.07 9.97
C TYR A 83 2.87 3.48 11.40
#